data_AF-A0A945DUE9-F1
#
_entry.id   AF-A0A945DUE9-F1
#
_cell.length_a   1.000
_cell.length_b   1.000
_cell.length_c   1.000
_cell.angle_alpha   90.00
_cell.angle_beta   90.00
_cell.angle_gamma   90.00
#
_symmetry.space_group_name_H-M   'P 1'
#
loop_
_entity.id
_entity.type
_entity.pdbx_description
1 polymer ?
#
loop_
_entity_poly.entity_id
_entity_poly.type
_entity_poly.pdbx_seq_one_letter_code
_entity_poly.pdbx_strand_id
1 'polypeptide(L)'
;MPTLAGHLDLTCARDANGRSYLREQSFSAPFHISKPYWDGDALLLQLASPTPGLFGGDRLTSSVTLDEGARLRIITPSAGRAHTMNGDGAELRQTFRLAKGARLEFYPAPFIPQRLSRYRQSADISIDEGGELLLLETIAPGRVAHGESFRYKAIDWECNVTYAGRLVLRERFVLEPDSPAFAAMKQPFPLGHYASACVISEAAWADDSWVEKINAIQSDDIRIGASRLVAAGWSIKLLAVDS
;
A
#
# COMPACT_ATOMS: atom_id res chain seq x y z
N MET A 1 24.78 9.57 7.45
CA MET A 1 23.76 10.44 6.83
C MET A 1 22.79 10.84 7.92
N PRO A 2 22.24 12.06 7.93
CA PRO A 2 21.19 12.41 8.89
C PRO A 2 19.98 11.49 8.67
N THR A 3 19.39 11.01 9.77
CA THR A 3 18.18 10.17 9.76
C THR A 3 16.95 11.06 9.76
N LEU A 4 15.92 10.66 9.02
CA LEU A 4 14.68 11.40 8.90
C LEU A 4 13.58 10.78 9.78
N ALA A 5 12.96 11.60 10.63
CA ALA A 5 11.76 11.24 11.37
C ALA A 5 10.61 12.13 10.86
N GLY A 6 9.79 11.59 9.97
CA GLY A 6 8.75 12.33 9.27
C GLY A 6 7.35 11.82 9.58
N HIS A 7 6.36 12.71 9.59
CA HIS A 7 4.97 12.36 9.86
C HIS A 7 4.02 12.93 8.81
N LEU A 8 2.88 12.25 8.63
CA LEU A 8 1.72 12.70 7.89
C LEU A 8 0.48 12.37 8.72
N ASP A 9 -0.31 13.36 9.09
CA ASP A 9 -1.59 13.21 9.75
C ASP A 9 -2.65 13.97 8.95
N LEU A 10 -3.63 13.24 8.43
CA LEU A 10 -4.72 13.78 7.63
C LEU A 10 -6.07 13.39 8.22
N THR A 11 -6.98 14.34 8.29
CA THR A 11 -8.39 14.08 8.57
C THR A 11 -9.25 14.59 7.43
N CYS A 12 -9.97 13.69 6.76
CA CYS A 12 -10.93 14.01 5.70
C CYS A 12 -12.35 13.93 6.25
N ALA A 13 -13.14 14.97 6.02
CA ALA A 13 -14.53 15.07 6.49
C ALA A 13 -15.48 15.40 5.33
N ARG A 14 -16.81 15.35 5.59
CA ARG A 14 -17.84 15.82 4.66
C ARG A 14 -18.38 17.18 5.09
N ASP A 15 -18.55 18.08 4.12
CA ASP A 15 -19.20 19.37 4.33
C ASP A 15 -20.74 19.25 4.30
N ALA A 16 -21.43 20.36 4.54
CA ALA A 16 -22.90 20.42 4.53
C ALA A 16 -23.52 20.12 3.14
N ASN A 17 -22.74 20.21 2.07
CA ASN A 17 -23.15 19.87 0.70
C ASN A 17 -22.82 18.41 0.33
N GLY A 18 -22.29 17.64 1.29
CA GLY A 18 -21.88 16.25 1.08
C GLY A 18 -20.58 16.10 0.28
N ARG A 19 -19.75 17.13 0.16
CA ARG A 19 -18.43 17.05 -0.47
C ARG A 19 -17.35 16.76 0.55
N SER A 20 -16.39 15.93 0.17
CA SER A 20 -15.25 15.60 1.03
C SER A 20 -14.21 16.73 1.01
N TYR A 21 -13.62 17.06 2.15
CA TYR A 21 -12.57 18.06 2.27
C TYR A 21 -11.54 17.66 3.35
N LEU A 22 -10.31 18.16 3.27
CA LEU A 22 -9.33 17.99 4.35
C LEU A 22 -9.68 18.94 5.49
N ARG A 23 -10.16 18.39 6.61
CA ARG A 23 -10.43 19.14 7.84
C ARG A 23 -9.13 19.48 8.56
N GLU A 24 -8.23 18.51 8.63
CA GLU A 24 -6.93 18.65 9.29
C GLU A 24 -5.84 18.09 8.39
N GLN A 25 -4.70 18.77 8.39
CA GLN A 25 -3.49 18.33 7.73
C GLN A 25 -2.27 18.76 8.55
N SER A 26 -1.41 17.82 8.87
CA SER A 26 -0.12 18.05 9.51
C SER A 26 0.88 17.11 8.85
N PHE A 27 2.01 17.64 8.39
CA PHE A 27 3.05 16.80 7.84
C PHE A 27 4.41 17.46 7.97
N SER A 28 5.44 16.64 7.98
CA SER A 28 6.85 17.05 7.93
C SER A 28 7.59 16.25 6.87
N ALA A 29 8.80 16.71 6.53
CA ALA A 29 9.64 16.00 5.57
C ALA A 29 9.78 14.52 5.99
N PRO A 30 9.60 13.57 5.05
CA PRO A 30 9.62 13.77 3.61
C PRO A 30 8.22 13.88 3.00
N PHE A 31 7.14 13.88 3.79
CA PHE A 31 5.81 13.92 3.21
C PHE A 31 5.51 15.31 2.63
N HIS A 32 4.82 15.33 1.49
CA HIS A 32 4.26 16.53 0.90
C HIS A 32 2.94 16.18 0.23
N ILE A 33 1.93 17.04 0.36
CA ILE A 33 0.63 16.83 -0.28
C ILE A 33 0.37 17.88 -1.37
N SER A 34 -0.28 17.49 -2.46
CA SER A 34 -0.72 18.43 -3.50
C SER A 34 -1.90 19.27 -3.03
N LYS A 35 -2.25 20.30 -3.81
CA LYS A 35 -3.58 20.91 -3.72
C LYS A 35 -4.64 19.82 -4.00
N PRO A 36 -5.56 19.53 -3.06
CA PRO A 36 -6.63 18.57 -3.30
C PRO A 36 -7.62 19.09 -4.34
N TYR A 37 -8.26 18.18 -5.08
CA TYR A 37 -9.37 18.50 -5.98
C TYR A 37 -10.36 17.33 -6.04
N TRP A 38 -11.59 17.57 -6.47
CA TRP A 38 -12.60 16.53 -6.56
C TRP A 38 -12.52 15.80 -7.90
N ASP A 39 -12.58 14.48 -7.83
CA ASP A 39 -12.77 13.60 -8.98
C ASP A 39 -14.00 12.73 -8.71
N GLY A 40 -15.11 13.05 -9.40
CA GLY A 40 -16.42 12.53 -9.05
C GLY A 40 -16.86 12.93 -7.64
N ASP A 41 -17.06 11.94 -6.79
CA ASP A 41 -17.54 12.05 -5.40
C ASP A 41 -16.42 12.02 -4.35
N ALA A 42 -15.18 11.78 -4.76
CA ALA A 42 -14.02 11.65 -3.90
C ALA A 42 -13.12 12.89 -3.97
N LEU A 43 -12.49 13.24 -2.84
CA LEU A 43 -11.39 14.17 -2.82
C LEU A 43 -10.12 13.43 -3.26
N LEU A 44 -9.48 13.87 -4.32
CA LEU A 44 -8.22 13.33 -4.81
C LEU A 44 -7.05 14.11 -4.22
N LEU A 45 -6.13 13.39 -3.59
CA LEU A 45 -4.90 13.89 -2.99
C LEU A 45 -3.69 13.17 -3.58
N GLN A 46 -2.69 13.92 -4.01
CA GLN A 46 -1.39 13.35 -4.36
C GLN A 46 -0.46 13.46 -3.16
N LEU A 47 0.05 12.32 -2.70
CA LEU A 47 1.07 12.23 -1.66
C LEU A 47 2.43 12.03 -2.31
N ALA A 48 3.30 13.02 -2.19
CA ALA A 48 4.64 13.03 -2.75
C ALA A 48 5.71 13.00 -1.65
N SER A 49 6.91 12.57 -2.04
CA SER A 49 8.11 12.65 -1.23
C SER A 49 9.17 13.42 -2.00
N PRO A 50 9.48 14.70 -1.70
CA PRO A 50 10.47 15.49 -2.41
C PRO A 50 11.90 15.14 -1.95
N THR A 51 12.14 13.88 -1.60
CA THR A 51 13.45 13.32 -1.28
C THR A 51 13.79 12.24 -2.31
N PRO A 52 15.08 11.86 -2.47
CA PRO A 52 15.46 10.78 -3.37
C PRO A 52 14.85 9.41 -3.00
N GLY A 53 14.39 9.23 -1.77
CA GLY A 53 13.94 7.98 -1.16
C GLY A 53 14.36 7.90 0.31
N LEU A 54 14.23 6.72 0.89
CA LEU A 54 14.55 6.39 2.27
C LEU A 54 15.99 5.90 2.40
N PHE A 55 16.66 6.32 3.47
CA PHE A 55 18.00 5.92 3.87
C PHE A 55 17.99 5.18 5.23
N GLY A 56 19.12 4.58 5.57
CA GLY A 56 19.24 3.80 6.80
C GLY A 56 18.99 4.68 8.03
N GLY A 57 18.11 4.21 8.92
CA GLY A 57 17.69 4.93 10.11
C GLY A 57 16.45 5.82 9.94
N ASP A 58 15.92 5.99 8.72
CA ASP A 58 14.68 6.77 8.50
C ASP A 58 13.47 6.08 9.13
N ARG A 59 12.59 6.88 9.75
CA ARG A 59 11.38 6.44 10.47
C ARG A 59 10.22 7.34 10.09
N LEU A 60 9.26 6.81 9.35
CA LEU A 60 8.09 7.55 8.88
C LEU A 60 6.81 7.04 9.51
N THR A 61 5.91 7.95 9.85
CA THR A 61 4.54 7.64 10.29
C THR A 61 3.52 8.33 9.40
N SER A 62 2.47 7.61 9.02
CA SER A 62 1.35 8.15 8.26
C SER A 62 0.04 7.73 8.93
N SER A 63 -0.82 8.70 9.21
CA SER A 63 -2.15 8.52 9.78
C SER A 63 -3.17 9.21 8.88
N VAL A 64 -4.16 8.46 8.43
CA VAL A 64 -5.25 8.98 7.60
C VAL A 64 -6.58 8.58 8.23
N THR A 65 -7.35 9.58 8.63
CA THR A 65 -8.68 9.40 9.21
C THR A 65 -9.73 9.95 8.25
N LEU A 66 -10.77 9.16 7.98
CA LEU A 66 -11.95 9.58 7.24
C LEU A 66 -13.15 9.55 8.19
N ASP A 67 -13.78 10.71 8.37
CA ASP A 67 -15.03 10.82 9.11
C ASP A 67 -16.20 10.21 8.32
N GLU A 68 -17.38 10.13 8.96
CA GLU A 68 -18.57 9.48 8.42
C GLU A 68 -18.89 9.94 6.99
N GLY A 69 -19.02 8.95 6.09
CA GLY A 69 -19.32 9.16 4.68
C GLY A 69 -18.21 9.79 3.84
N ALA A 70 -17.09 10.24 4.41
CA ALA A 70 -16.03 10.91 3.68
C ALA A 70 -15.42 9.99 2.60
N ARG A 71 -15.07 10.58 1.45
CA ARG A 71 -14.54 9.85 0.29
C ARG A 71 -13.21 10.46 -0.11
N LEU A 72 -12.14 9.69 0.04
CA LEU A 72 -10.77 10.14 -0.22
C LEU A 72 -10.08 9.15 -1.16
N ARG A 73 -9.41 9.69 -2.17
CA ARG A 73 -8.52 8.96 -3.06
C ARG A 73 -7.12 9.50 -2.88
N ILE A 74 -6.18 8.65 -2.48
CA ILE A 74 -4.78 9.00 -2.32
C ILE A 74 -3.96 8.23 -3.36
N ILE A 75 -3.20 8.98 -4.15
CA ILE A 75 -2.23 8.45 -5.12
C ILE A 75 -0.85 8.97 -4.78
N THR A 76 0.20 8.22 -5.10
CA THR A 76 1.57 8.75 -5.04
C THR A 76 2.09 8.88 -6.48
N PRO A 77 2.53 10.08 -6.92
CA PRO A 77 2.96 10.29 -8.30
C PRO A 77 4.36 9.72 -8.58
N SER A 78 5.06 9.25 -7.54
CA SER A 78 6.43 8.75 -7.62
C SER A 78 6.59 7.49 -6.79
N ALA A 79 7.34 6.54 -7.34
CA ALA A 79 7.74 5.32 -6.65
C ALA A 79 8.40 5.61 -5.29
N GLY A 80 7.98 4.88 -4.26
CA GLY A 80 8.73 4.80 -3.01
C GLY A 80 10.06 4.09 -3.25
N ARG A 81 11.17 4.55 -2.66
CA ARG A 81 12.49 3.95 -2.87
C ARG A 81 13.20 3.77 -1.54
N ALA A 82 13.72 2.58 -1.28
CA ALA A 82 14.72 2.38 -0.23
C ALA A 82 16.10 2.31 -0.89
N HIS A 83 16.98 3.25 -0.53
CA HIS A 83 18.34 3.29 -1.05
C HIS A 83 19.24 2.21 -0.45
N THR A 84 20.45 2.11 -0.98
CA THR A 84 21.51 1.30 -0.37
C THR A 84 21.78 1.78 1.06
N MET A 85 21.82 0.86 2.02
CA MET A 85 22.00 1.16 3.45
C MET A 85 23.16 0.36 4.03
N ASN A 86 23.93 0.99 4.93
CA ASN A 86 24.96 0.34 5.72
C ASN A 86 24.51 0.35 7.20
N GLY A 87 24.05 -0.78 7.71
CA GLY A 87 23.54 -0.90 9.09
C GLY A 87 22.02 -0.90 9.16
N ASP A 88 21.45 0.06 9.89
CA ASP A 88 20.02 0.13 10.19
C ASP A 88 19.15 0.25 8.93
N GLY A 89 17.95 -0.34 8.98
CA GLY A 89 16.95 -0.20 7.93
C GLY A 89 16.14 1.08 8.01
N ALA A 90 15.27 1.30 7.03
CA ALA A 90 14.21 2.32 7.06
C ALA A 90 12.85 1.70 7.44
N GLU A 91 11.96 2.51 7.99
CA GLU A 91 10.64 2.06 8.45
C GLU A 91 9.54 3.04 8.04
N LEU A 92 8.40 2.51 7.60
CA LEU A 92 7.16 3.25 7.42
C LEU A 92 6.03 2.55 8.21
N ARG A 93 5.40 3.31 9.11
CA ARG A 93 4.18 2.89 9.82
C ARG A 93 2.99 3.66 9.29
N GLN A 94 1.93 2.96 8.93
CA GLN A 94 0.72 3.54 8.39
C GLN A 94 -0.48 3.13 9.23
N THR A 95 -1.37 4.08 9.46
CA THR A 95 -2.63 3.87 10.18
C THR A 95 -3.75 4.52 9.38
N PHE A 96 -4.79 3.73 9.12
CA PHE A 96 -5.98 4.21 8.41
C PHE A 96 -7.21 3.95 9.26
N ARG A 97 -8.04 4.96 9.44
CA ARG A 97 -9.30 4.86 10.19
C ARG A 97 -10.43 5.37 9.33
N LEU A 98 -11.36 4.48 9.00
CA LEU A 98 -12.53 4.78 8.18
C LEU A 98 -13.77 4.65 9.04
N ALA A 99 -14.45 5.75 9.30
CA ALA A 99 -15.74 5.75 9.97
C ALA A 99 -16.83 5.14 9.07
N LYS A 100 -18.04 5.00 9.62
CA LYS A 100 -19.21 4.47 8.92
C LYS A 100 -19.39 5.12 7.54
N GLY A 101 -19.57 4.30 6.50
CA GLY A 101 -19.80 4.78 5.13
C GLY A 101 -18.65 5.54 4.48
N ALA A 102 -17.49 5.66 5.14
CA ALA A 102 -16.32 6.30 4.58
C ALA A 102 -15.65 5.41 3.53
N ARG A 103 -15.06 6.02 2.50
CA ARG A 103 -14.43 5.31 1.38
C ARG A 103 -13.03 5.81 1.14
N LEU A 104 -12.04 4.91 1.25
CA LEU A 104 -10.65 5.18 0.92
C LEU A 104 -10.24 4.37 -0.32
N GLU A 105 -9.75 5.06 -1.33
CA GLU A 105 -8.95 4.44 -2.39
C GLU A 105 -7.49 4.85 -2.20
N PHE A 106 -6.62 3.89 -1.87
CA PHE A 106 -5.19 4.11 -1.68
C PHE A 106 -4.38 3.16 -2.55
N TYR A 107 -3.77 3.71 -3.59
CA TYR A 107 -2.97 2.94 -4.54
C TYR A 107 -1.66 3.68 -4.82
N PRO A 108 -0.68 3.61 -3.90
CA PRO A 108 0.64 4.17 -4.11
C PRO A 108 1.33 3.58 -5.35
N ALA A 109 2.17 4.38 -6.01
CA ALA A 109 3.11 3.92 -7.00
C ALA A 109 4.05 2.83 -6.44
N PRO A 110 4.63 1.98 -7.30
CA PRO A 110 5.44 0.84 -6.88
C PRO A 110 6.60 1.20 -5.95
N PHE A 111 6.86 0.35 -4.95
CA PHE A 111 8.01 0.43 -4.07
C PHE A 111 9.23 -0.25 -4.69
N ILE A 112 10.38 0.42 -4.71
CA ILE A 112 11.60 -0.05 -5.37
C ILE A 112 12.75 -0.15 -4.34
N PRO A 113 13.10 -1.35 -3.87
CA PRO A 113 14.24 -1.57 -2.98
C PRO A 113 15.56 -1.67 -3.75
N GLN A 114 16.61 -0.97 -3.31
CA GLN A 114 17.94 -1.06 -3.90
C GLN A 114 18.81 -2.14 -3.24
N ARG A 115 19.97 -2.42 -3.83
CA ARG A 115 20.96 -3.32 -3.23
C ARG A 115 21.24 -2.97 -1.79
N LEU A 116 21.38 -4.01 -0.97
CA LEU A 116 21.69 -3.92 0.45
C LEU A 116 20.67 -3.15 1.32
N SER A 117 19.52 -2.71 0.78
CA SER A 117 18.51 -2.01 1.57
C SER A 117 17.84 -2.95 2.58
N ARG A 118 17.50 -2.42 3.75
CA ARG A 118 16.59 -3.06 4.71
C ARG A 118 15.39 -2.15 4.92
N TYR A 119 14.19 -2.66 4.69
CA TYR A 119 12.96 -1.86 4.81
C TYR A 119 11.89 -2.63 5.55
N ARG A 120 11.15 -1.93 6.41
CA ARG A 120 9.95 -2.43 7.07
C ARG A 120 8.76 -1.52 6.81
N GLN A 121 7.64 -2.11 6.40
CA GLN A 121 6.36 -1.42 6.32
C GLN A 121 5.32 -2.15 7.18
N SER A 122 4.56 -1.38 7.95
CA SER A 122 3.38 -1.89 8.65
C SER A 122 2.18 -0.98 8.40
N ALA A 123 1.07 -1.53 7.91
CA ALA A 123 -0.19 -0.84 7.76
C ALA A 123 -1.26 -1.45 8.67
N ASP A 124 -1.87 -0.63 9.52
CA ASP A 124 -3.00 -1.02 10.36
C ASP A 124 -4.23 -0.21 9.94
N ILE A 125 -5.25 -0.92 9.46
CA ILE A 125 -6.44 -0.33 8.85
C ILE A 125 -7.66 -0.78 9.66
N SER A 126 -8.39 0.18 10.23
CA SER A 126 -9.66 -0.05 10.91
C SER A 126 -10.81 0.59 10.15
N ILE A 127 -11.83 -0.19 9.84
CA ILE A 127 -12.98 0.22 9.03
C ILE A 127 -14.25 -0.12 9.81
N ASP A 128 -15.07 0.89 10.06
CA ASP A 128 -16.40 0.70 10.65
C ASP A 128 -17.39 0.13 9.62
N GLU A 129 -18.54 -0.34 10.09
CA GLU A 129 -19.59 -0.92 9.25
C GLU A 129 -19.99 0.02 8.09
N GLY A 130 -20.11 -0.53 6.89
CA GLY A 130 -20.40 0.20 5.65
C GLY A 130 -19.23 1.02 5.10
N GLY A 131 -18.07 1.05 5.77
CA GLY A 131 -16.87 1.65 5.23
C GLY A 131 -16.26 0.80 4.10
N GLU A 132 -15.61 1.46 3.15
CA GLU A 132 -15.03 0.83 1.95
C GLU A 132 -13.55 1.16 1.78
N LEU A 133 -12.78 0.15 1.37
CA LEU A 133 -11.36 0.27 1.08
C LEU A 133 -11.04 -0.35 -0.28
N LEU A 134 -10.30 0.38 -1.09
CA LEU A 134 -9.47 -0.18 -2.16
C LEU A 134 -8.01 0.14 -1.83
N LEU A 135 -7.26 -0.88 -1.43
CA LEU A 135 -5.82 -0.78 -1.21
C LEU A 135 -5.10 -1.52 -2.35
N LEU A 136 -4.12 -0.89 -2.99
CA LEU A 136 -3.21 -1.54 -3.93
C LEU A 136 -1.76 -1.24 -3.53
N GLU A 137 -0.97 -2.29 -3.33
CA GLU A 137 0.44 -2.19 -3.02
C GLU A 137 1.25 -2.96 -4.05
N THR A 138 2.41 -2.42 -4.43
CA THR A 138 3.30 -3.05 -5.42
C THR A 138 4.75 -2.93 -4.99
N ILE A 139 5.50 -4.02 -5.13
CA ILE A 139 6.92 -4.12 -4.80
C ILE A 139 7.67 -4.61 -6.04
N ALA A 140 8.60 -3.80 -6.54
CA ALA A 140 9.52 -4.19 -7.59
C ALA A 140 10.64 -5.08 -7.03
N PRO A 141 11.25 -5.97 -7.85
CA PRO A 141 12.38 -6.79 -7.41
C PRO A 141 13.66 -5.97 -7.17
N GLY A 142 13.68 -4.72 -7.65
CA GLY A 142 14.78 -3.78 -7.50
C GLY A 142 14.83 -2.82 -8.68
N ARG A 143 15.98 -2.17 -8.93
CA ARG A 143 16.17 -1.35 -10.12
C ARG A 143 16.47 -2.23 -11.34
N VAL A 144 15.45 -2.87 -11.90
CA VAL A 144 15.55 -3.78 -13.06
C VAL A 144 16.30 -3.14 -14.22
N ALA A 145 15.96 -1.88 -14.56
CA ALA A 145 16.63 -1.12 -15.62
C ALA A 145 18.14 -0.87 -15.36
N HIS A 146 18.63 -1.06 -14.13
CA HIS A 146 20.05 -0.96 -13.76
C HIS A 146 20.69 -2.33 -13.50
N GLY A 147 20.05 -3.43 -13.92
CA GLY A 147 20.55 -4.80 -13.70
C GLY A 147 20.50 -5.25 -12.23
N GLU A 148 19.63 -4.63 -11.42
CA GLU A 148 19.49 -4.93 -10.00
C GLU A 148 18.13 -5.57 -9.70
N SER A 149 18.16 -6.85 -9.35
CA SER A 149 16.97 -7.61 -8.95
C SER A 149 17.31 -8.51 -7.79
N PHE A 150 16.48 -8.47 -6.75
CA PHE A 150 16.63 -9.22 -5.52
C PHE A 150 18.04 -9.04 -4.89
N ARG A 151 18.54 -7.79 -4.87
CA ARG A 151 19.84 -7.43 -4.28
C ARG A 151 19.74 -6.75 -2.91
N TYR A 152 18.53 -6.45 -2.44
CA TYR A 152 18.28 -5.92 -1.10
C TYR A 152 18.64 -6.94 -0.01
N LYS A 153 18.73 -6.50 1.24
CA LYS A 153 18.96 -7.41 2.38
C LYS A 153 17.66 -8.06 2.86
N ALA A 154 16.65 -7.26 3.14
CA ALA A 154 15.36 -7.72 3.65
C ALA A 154 14.26 -6.69 3.42
N ILE A 155 13.07 -7.15 3.04
CA ILE A 155 11.83 -6.37 3.02
C ILE A 155 10.83 -7.05 3.94
N ASP A 156 10.44 -6.39 5.03
CA ASP A 156 9.45 -6.86 6.01
C ASP A 156 8.15 -6.08 5.79
N TRP A 157 7.09 -6.77 5.38
CA TRP A 157 5.81 -6.15 5.02
C TRP A 157 4.69 -6.73 5.85
N GLU A 158 3.90 -5.87 6.50
CA GLU A 158 2.75 -6.25 7.30
C GLU A 158 1.56 -5.33 6.96
N CYS A 159 0.40 -5.93 6.72
CA CYS A 159 -0.85 -5.22 6.51
C CYS A 159 -1.98 -5.94 7.26
N ASN A 160 -2.62 -5.24 8.19
CA ASN A 160 -3.76 -5.73 8.96
C ASN A 160 -5.00 -4.89 8.60
N VAL A 161 -6.10 -5.57 8.28
CA VAL A 161 -7.40 -4.92 8.04
C VAL A 161 -8.42 -5.48 9.01
N THR A 162 -8.99 -4.58 9.80
CA THR A 162 -10.10 -4.85 10.72
C THR A 162 -11.35 -4.18 10.18
N TYR A 163 -12.40 -4.96 9.92
CA TYR A 163 -13.72 -4.48 9.51
C TYR A 163 -14.75 -4.77 10.59
N ALA A 164 -15.52 -3.76 11.00
CA ALA A 164 -16.53 -3.86 12.05
C ALA A 164 -16.03 -4.59 13.31
N GLY A 165 -14.82 -4.26 13.76
CA GLY A 165 -14.17 -4.86 14.94
C GLY A 165 -13.59 -6.25 14.75
N ARG A 166 -13.67 -6.86 13.56
CA ARG A 166 -13.11 -8.18 13.25
C ARG A 166 -11.91 -8.07 12.31
N LEU A 167 -10.79 -8.71 12.65
CA LEU A 167 -9.65 -8.87 11.74
C LEU A 167 -10.08 -9.72 10.53
N VAL A 168 -10.11 -9.12 9.33
CA VAL A 168 -10.55 -9.76 8.08
C VAL A 168 -9.41 -10.10 7.15
N LEU A 169 -8.30 -9.35 7.22
CA LEU A 169 -7.07 -9.63 6.47
C LEU A 169 -5.87 -9.46 7.41
N ARG A 170 -4.95 -10.42 7.35
CA ARG A 170 -3.58 -10.26 7.82
C ARG A 170 -2.63 -10.74 6.73
N GLU A 171 -1.90 -9.81 6.15
CA GLU A 171 -0.79 -10.08 5.26
C GLU A 171 0.52 -9.82 6.00
N ARG A 172 1.41 -10.80 6.01
CA ARG A 172 2.76 -10.63 6.54
C ARG A 172 3.76 -11.50 5.80
N PHE A 173 4.83 -10.90 5.31
CA PHE A 173 5.92 -11.63 4.67
C PHE A 173 7.25 -10.92 4.87
N VAL A 174 8.33 -11.70 4.82
CA VAL A 174 9.70 -11.18 4.81
C VAL A 174 10.38 -11.70 3.54
N LEU A 175 10.80 -10.77 2.69
CA LEU A 175 11.56 -11.10 1.47
C LEU A 175 13.04 -10.96 1.77
N GLU A 176 13.72 -12.09 1.90
CA GLU A 176 15.17 -12.18 2.01
C GLU A 176 15.69 -12.93 0.79
N PRO A 177 16.43 -12.26 -0.13
CA PRO A 177 16.86 -12.86 -1.39
C PRO A 177 17.62 -14.18 -1.28
N ASP A 178 18.37 -14.35 -0.20
CA ASP A 178 19.20 -15.53 0.06
C ASP A 178 18.47 -16.60 0.91
N SER A 179 17.20 -16.36 1.30
CA SER A 179 16.43 -17.33 2.06
C SER A 179 15.96 -18.50 1.18
N PRO A 180 15.96 -19.75 1.69
CA PRO A 180 15.43 -20.90 0.95
C PRO A 180 13.96 -20.75 0.56
N ALA A 181 13.15 -20.13 1.42
CA ALA A 181 11.73 -19.91 1.18
C ALA A 181 11.47 -18.98 -0.02
N PHE A 182 12.27 -17.92 -0.16
CA PHE A 182 12.15 -16.98 -1.27
C PHE A 182 12.78 -17.50 -2.56
N ALA A 183 13.79 -18.38 -2.47
CA ALA A 183 14.47 -18.95 -3.63
C ALA A 183 13.51 -19.66 -4.61
N ALA A 184 12.54 -20.43 -4.10
CA ALA A 184 11.55 -21.12 -4.91
C ALA A 184 10.61 -20.16 -5.65
N MET A 185 10.23 -19.04 -5.03
CA MET A 185 9.34 -18.05 -5.65
C MET A 185 10.02 -17.28 -6.80
N LYS A 186 11.33 -17.05 -6.72
CA LYS A 186 12.10 -16.35 -7.76
C LYS A 186 12.31 -17.16 -9.04
N GLN A 187 12.30 -18.49 -8.99
CA GLN A 187 12.64 -19.31 -10.15
C GLN A 187 11.70 -19.08 -11.35
N PRO A 188 10.36 -19.11 -11.19
CA PRO A 188 9.46 -18.80 -12.31
C PRO A 188 9.46 -17.30 -12.66
N PHE A 189 9.82 -16.42 -11.72
CA PHE A 189 9.79 -14.96 -11.89
C PHE A 189 11.11 -14.29 -11.46
N PRO A 190 12.19 -14.41 -12.26
CA PRO A 190 13.51 -13.87 -11.92
C PRO A 190 13.56 -12.34 -11.87
N LEU A 191 12.56 -11.67 -12.47
CA LEU A 191 12.33 -10.23 -12.41
C LEU A 191 10.93 -9.91 -11.85
N GLY A 192 10.37 -10.81 -11.05
CA GLY A 192 8.99 -10.73 -10.56
C GLY A 192 8.70 -9.46 -9.77
N HIS A 193 7.73 -8.70 -10.23
CA HIS A 193 7.02 -7.66 -9.48
C HIS A 193 5.90 -8.31 -8.69
N TYR A 194 5.78 -7.93 -7.42
CA TYR A 194 4.70 -8.37 -6.55
C TYR A 194 3.66 -7.26 -6.44
N ALA A 195 2.38 -7.59 -6.58
CA ALA A 195 1.30 -6.69 -6.22
C ALA A 195 0.24 -7.39 -5.36
N SER A 196 -0.38 -6.60 -4.50
CA SER A 196 -1.42 -7.00 -3.57
C SER A 196 -2.54 -5.98 -3.67
N ALA A 197 -3.78 -6.43 -3.83
CA ALA A 197 -4.94 -5.59 -3.65
C ALA A 197 -5.85 -6.14 -2.56
N CYS A 198 -6.37 -5.24 -1.73
CA CYS A 198 -7.42 -5.55 -0.76
C CYS A 198 -8.63 -4.69 -1.06
N VAL A 199 -9.77 -5.33 -1.28
CA VAL A 199 -11.05 -4.68 -1.53
C VAL A 199 -11.96 -4.99 -0.34
N ILE A 200 -12.32 -3.97 0.44
CA ILE A 200 -13.37 -4.05 1.45
C ILE A 200 -14.58 -3.29 0.93
N SER A 201 -15.67 -3.99 0.68
CA SER A 201 -16.98 -3.45 0.33
C SER A 201 -17.99 -4.60 0.42
N GLU A 202 -19.09 -4.40 1.15
CA GLU A 202 -20.13 -5.42 1.28
C GLU A 202 -20.79 -5.74 -0.07
N ALA A 203 -20.94 -4.73 -0.93
CA ALA A 203 -21.46 -4.90 -2.28
C ALA A 203 -20.52 -5.77 -3.13
N ALA A 204 -19.22 -5.45 -3.14
CA ALA A 204 -18.23 -6.25 -3.85
C ALA A 204 -18.10 -7.66 -3.24
N TRP A 205 -18.30 -7.81 -1.92
CA TRP A 205 -18.25 -9.10 -1.24
C TRP A 205 -19.45 -10.00 -1.57
N ALA A 206 -20.60 -9.44 -1.92
CA ALA A 206 -21.79 -10.19 -2.32
C ALA A 206 -21.74 -10.67 -3.78
N ASP A 207 -20.93 -10.03 -4.63
CA ASP A 207 -20.75 -10.38 -6.04
C ASP A 207 -19.38 -11.04 -6.28
N ASP A 208 -19.38 -12.32 -6.62
CA ASP A 208 -18.18 -13.10 -6.97
C ASP A 208 -18.04 -13.37 -8.48
N SER A 209 -18.90 -12.79 -9.32
CA SER A 209 -18.96 -13.06 -10.76
C SER A 209 -17.69 -12.68 -11.55
N TRP A 210 -16.80 -11.89 -10.94
CA TRP A 210 -15.53 -11.45 -11.50
C TRP A 210 -14.34 -12.33 -11.06
N VAL A 211 -14.50 -13.15 -10.02
CA VAL A 211 -13.39 -13.87 -9.36
C VAL A 211 -12.78 -14.92 -10.29
N GLU A 212 -13.61 -15.71 -10.96
CA GLU A 212 -13.14 -16.70 -11.93
C GLU A 212 -12.40 -16.04 -13.10
N LYS A 213 -12.87 -14.85 -13.53
CA LYS A 213 -12.20 -14.09 -14.60
C LYS A 213 -10.80 -13.67 -14.17
N ILE A 214 -10.64 -13.20 -12.92
CA ILE A 214 -9.31 -12.88 -12.38
C ILE A 214 -8.44 -14.12 -12.27
N ASN A 215 -8.97 -15.22 -11.72
CA ASN A 215 -8.21 -16.45 -11.53
C ASN A 215 -7.84 -17.14 -12.85
N ALA A 216 -8.58 -16.88 -13.93
CA ALA A 216 -8.26 -17.38 -15.27
C ALA A 216 -7.11 -16.62 -15.95
N ILE A 217 -6.70 -15.45 -15.44
CA ILE A 217 -5.56 -14.70 -15.98
C ILE A 217 -4.27 -15.39 -15.52
N GLN A 218 -3.80 -16.36 -16.30
CA GLN A 218 -2.56 -17.09 -16.04
C GLN A 218 -1.74 -17.16 -17.33
N SER A 219 -0.46 -16.86 -17.25
CA SER A 219 0.50 -17.02 -18.36
C SER A 219 1.92 -17.18 -17.84
N ASP A 220 2.90 -17.48 -18.67
CA ASP A 220 4.29 -17.54 -18.20
C ASP A 220 4.78 -16.21 -17.59
N ASP A 221 4.13 -15.10 -17.94
CA ASP A 221 4.46 -13.74 -17.50
C ASP A 221 3.65 -13.26 -16.29
N ILE A 222 2.57 -13.97 -15.92
CA ILE A 222 1.66 -13.54 -14.85
C ILE A 222 1.07 -14.70 -14.05
N ARG A 223 1.03 -14.54 -12.73
CA ARG A 223 0.23 -15.33 -11.79
C ARG A 223 -0.63 -14.39 -10.96
N ILE A 224 -1.94 -14.47 -11.08
CA ILE A 224 -2.87 -13.70 -10.25
C ILE A 224 -3.90 -14.61 -9.59
N GLY A 225 -4.33 -14.25 -8.39
CA GLY A 225 -5.39 -14.96 -7.70
C GLY A 225 -6.21 -14.02 -6.83
N ALA A 226 -7.52 -14.19 -6.85
CA ALA A 226 -8.48 -13.54 -5.97
C ALA A 226 -9.06 -14.58 -4.99
N SER A 227 -9.21 -14.18 -3.73
CA SER A 227 -9.76 -15.02 -2.67
C SER A 227 -10.66 -14.21 -1.75
N ARG A 228 -11.77 -14.81 -1.35
CA ARG A 228 -12.76 -14.18 -0.47
C ARG A 228 -12.20 -14.08 0.95
N LEU A 229 -12.38 -12.93 1.59
CA LEU A 229 -12.08 -12.76 3.00
C LEU A 229 -13.21 -13.32 3.87
N VAL A 230 -12.91 -13.51 5.16
CA VAL A 230 -13.86 -14.02 6.15
C VAL A 230 -15.09 -13.12 6.34
N ALA A 231 -15.00 -11.84 5.96
CA ALA A 231 -16.11 -10.91 5.87
C ALA A 231 -15.75 -9.73 4.95
N ALA A 232 -16.79 -9.14 4.33
CA ALA A 232 -16.80 -7.80 3.73
C ALA A 232 -15.74 -7.49 2.65
N GLY A 233 -15.00 -8.47 2.12
CA GLY A 233 -13.98 -8.15 1.14
C GLY A 233 -13.27 -9.32 0.46
N TRP A 234 -12.31 -8.95 -0.38
CA TRP A 234 -11.50 -9.83 -1.22
C TRP A 234 -10.02 -9.45 -1.12
N SER A 235 -9.18 -10.47 -1.19
CA SER A 235 -7.72 -10.33 -1.32
C SER A 235 -7.33 -10.78 -2.72
N ILE A 236 -6.53 -9.97 -3.40
CA ILE A 236 -6.01 -10.26 -4.74
C ILE A 236 -4.50 -10.20 -4.66
N LYS A 237 -3.82 -11.20 -5.21
CA LYS A 237 -2.36 -11.32 -5.25
C LYS A 237 -1.92 -11.49 -6.67
N LEU A 238 -0.85 -10.81 -7.05
CA LEU A 238 -0.31 -10.79 -8.40
C LEU A 238 1.21 -10.90 -8.34
N LEU A 239 1.76 -11.76 -9.20
CA LEU A 239 3.16 -11.77 -9.60
C LEU A 239 3.22 -11.58 -11.11
N ALA A 240 4.03 -10.65 -11.57
CA ALA A 240 4.21 -10.35 -12.99
C ALA A 240 5.69 -10.09 -13.34
N VAL A 241 6.09 -10.31 -14.58
CA VAL A 241 7.48 -10.06 -15.04
C VAL A 241 7.83 -8.56 -15.14
N ASP A 242 6.81 -7.71 -15.23
CA ASP A 242 6.89 -6.25 -15.28
C ASP A 242 5.85 -5.58 -14.37
N SER A 243 5.88 -4.24 -14.34
CA SER A 243 5.08 -3.37 -13.46
C SER A 243 3.75 -2.96 -14.09
#